data_AF-A0A950PIF4-F1
#
_entry.id   AF-A0A950PIF4-F1
#
_cell.length_a   1.000
_cell.length_b   1.000
_cell.length_c   1.000
_cell.angle_alpha   90.00
_cell.angle_beta   90.00
_cell.angle_gamma   90.00
#
_symmetry.space_group_name_H-M   'P 1'
#
loop_
_entity.id
_entity.type
_entity.pdbx_description
1 polymer ?
#
loop_
_entity_poly.entity_id
_entity_poly.type
_entity_poly.pdbx_seq_one_letter_code
_entity_poly.pdbx_strand_id
1 'polypeptide(L)'
;MLTTTQLRGFVFFLFLAAAMLVPFTPAHADGGSGVTCPPNVPNCTISVGGGGSSGDGGGGSTGGGASSGNSSTCTMHPVVSSSETKTVPCYRSDLGWFNPSDECYWQLLNPQPKPGDPLLIGSNTPSNWQPGNGAIYNVTCTANGAQLAGGTRWSKNPPPGYGGGPDPAVLAQQVVKQMGLRGADVGIAPKPGSTGLVGLPVWLWDRTSPTTWGPVSASASAAGITVTATAKVTQIVWSMGDGSSVTCSTAGTPYQASYGNRPSPDCGHIYQQTSAGQSGGVFPLQAVSTWSVAWTATTGQTGTITTIRTSNSQVAIGQLQVLNQ
;
A
#
# COMPACT_ATOMS: atom_id res chain seq x y z
N MET A 1 -82.82 2.72 10.60
CA MET A 1 -81.66 3.62 10.79
C MET A 1 -81.38 3.69 12.28
N LEU A 2 -80.37 2.99 12.78
CA LEU A 2 -79.71 3.33 14.03
C LEU A 2 -78.35 2.61 14.05
N THR A 3 -77.35 3.42 14.33
CA THR A 3 -75.90 3.22 14.43
C THR A 3 -75.45 2.08 15.34
N THR A 4 -74.48 1.29 14.87
CA THR A 4 -73.66 0.40 15.72
C THR A 4 -72.22 0.89 15.71
N THR A 5 -71.81 1.43 16.85
CA THR A 5 -70.48 1.93 17.21
C THR A 5 -69.47 0.77 17.26
N GLN A 6 -68.43 0.82 16.43
CA GLN A 6 -67.31 -0.13 16.48
C GLN A 6 -66.31 0.30 17.55
N LEU A 7 -66.29 -0.44 18.66
CA LEU A 7 -65.17 -0.50 19.60
C LEU A 7 -64.16 -1.53 19.10
N ARG A 8 -62.96 -1.09 18.74
CA ARG A 8 -61.72 -1.89 18.78
C ARG A 8 -60.62 -0.91 19.20
N GLY A 9 -60.16 -0.91 20.44
CA GLY A 9 -59.52 -2.05 21.09
C GLY A 9 -58.01 -1.81 20.99
N PHE A 10 -57.51 -0.86 21.79
CA PHE A 10 -56.09 -0.57 21.96
C PHE A 10 -55.40 -1.81 22.55
N VAL A 11 -54.68 -2.56 21.71
CA VAL A 11 -53.75 -3.58 22.19
C VAL A 11 -52.41 -2.88 22.42
N PHE A 12 -52.17 -2.55 23.68
CA PHE A 12 -50.88 -2.14 24.21
C PHE A 12 -49.89 -3.31 24.03
N PHE A 13 -49.04 -3.23 23.01
CA PHE A 13 -47.87 -4.11 22.93
C PHE A 13 -46.86 -3.65 23.97
N LEU A 14 -46.89 -4.32 25.12
CA LEU A 14 -45.87 -4.22 26.16
C LEU A 14 -44.59 -4.89 25.62
N PHE A 15 -43.79 -4.13 24.85
CA PHE A 15 -42.43 -4.56 24.55
C PHE A 15 -41.60 -4.45 25.83
N LEU A 16 -41.37 -5.59 26.46
CA LEU A 16 -40.39 -5.75 27.52
C LEU A 16 -39.02 -5.39 26.93
N ALA A 17 -38.58 -4.14 27.13
CA ALA A 17 -37.23 -3.73 26.83
C ALA A 17 -36.31 -4.37 27.87
N ALA A 18 -35.78 -5.55 27.56
CA ALA A 18 -34.62 -6.09 28.25
C ALA A 18 -33.44 -5.17 27.97
N ALA A 19 -33.18 -4.23 28.87
CA ALA A 19 -31.96 -3.44 28.88
C ALA A 19 -30.79 -4.37 29.19
N MET A 20 -30.20 -4.97 28.15
CA MET A 20 -28.86 -5.53 28.24
C MET A 20 -27.90 -4.36 28.48
N LEU A 21 -27.49 -4.20 29.73
CA LEU A 21 -26.32 -3.45 30.11
C LEU A 21 -25.10 -4.10 29.44
N VAL A 22 -24.76 -3.60 28.25
CA VAL A 22 -23.48 -3.90 27.62
C VAL A 22 -22.42 -3.15 28.44
N PRO A 23 -21.45 -3.82 29.07
CA PRO A 23 -20.33 -3.11 29.65
C PRO A 23 -19.57 -2.42 28.52
N PHE A 24 -19.57 -1.09 28.53
CA PHE A 24 -18.61 -0.31 27.73
C PHE A 24 -17.22 -0.63 28.25
N THR A 25 -16.54 -1.58 27.61
CA THR A 25 -15.09 -1.67 27.71
C THR A 25 -14.49 -0.48 26.97
N PRO A 26 -13.54 0.25 27.57
CA PRO A 26 -12.81 1.26 26.82
C PRO A 26 -12.13 0.56 25.63
N ALA A 27 -12.34 1.09 24.43
CA ALA A 27 -11.58 0.71 23.26
C ALA A 27 -10.11 1.07 23.53
N HIS A 28 -9.31 0.06 23.85
CA HIS A 28 -7.86 0.18 23.80
C HIS A 28 -7.49 0.28 22.32
N ALA A 29 -6.93 1.44 21.94
CA ALA A 29 -6.21 1.57 20.70
C ALA A 29 -4.95 0.70 20.81
N ASP A 30 -4.95 -0.48 20.19
CA ASP A 30 -3.73 -1.25 19.97
C ASP A 30 -2.91 -0.58 18.86
N GLY A 31 -2.31 0.56 19.23
CA GLY A 31 -1.18 1.12 18.52
C GLY A 31 0.03 0.24 18.77
N GLY A 32 0.32 -0.67 17.84
CA GLY A 32 1.56 -1.44 17.87
C GLY A 32 1.40 -2.76 17.16
N SER A 33 1.94 -2.85 15.94
CA SER A 33 2.30 -4.08 15.26
C SER A 33 3.14 -4.98 16.18
N GLY A 34 2.46 -5.83 16.95
CA GLY A 34 3.06 -6.81 17.84
C GLY A 34 3.75 -7.89 17.01
N VAL A 35 5.05 -8.03 17.20
CA VAL A 35 5.85 -9.07 16.57
C VAL A 35 5.55 -10.38 17.28
N THR A 36 4.93 -11.32 16.57
CA THR A 36 4.70 -12.68 17.07
C THR A 36 5.98 -13.48 16.92
N CYS A 37 6.76 -13.65 17.99
CA CYS A 37 7.89 -14.58 18.00
C CYS A 37 7.34 -16.03 18.10
N PRO A 38 7.87 -17.01 17.33
CA PRO A 38 7.45 -18.41 17.43
C PRO A 38 7.70 -19.00 18.83
N PRO A 39 6.90 -19.99 19.27
CA PRO A 39 7.15 -20.67 20.53
C PRO A 39 8.50 -21.40 20.44
N ASN A 40 9.38 -21.16 21.43
CA ASN A 40 10.71 -21.78 21.68
C ASN A 40 11.97 -20.89 21.50
N VAL A 41 11.87 -19.56 21.47
CA VAL A 41 13.07 -18.68 21.45
C VAL A 41 13.13 -17.80 22.70
N PRO A 42 14.08 -18.01 23.64
CA PRO A 42 14.13 -17.27 24.90
C PRO A 42 14.72 -15.85 24.80
N ASN A 43 15.21 -15.40 23.64
CA ASN A 43 15.70 -14.03 23.43
C ASN A 43 15.28 -13.49 22.06
N CYS A 44 14.12 -12.83 22.00
CA CYS A 44 13.63 -12.11 20.81
C CYS A 44 13.94 -10.61 20.99
N THR A 45 15.19 -10.19 20.76
CA THR A 45 15.57 -8.76 20.77
C THR A 45 15.46 -8.20 19.36
N ILE A 46 14.46 -7.34 19.15
CA ILE A 46 14.29 -6.60 17.89
C ILE A 46 15.01 -5.27 18.02
N SER A 47 16.15 -5.14 17.34
CA SER A 47 16.80 -3.84 17.20
C SER A 47 16.17 -3.09 16.02
N VAL A 48 15.30 -2.14 16.32
CA VAL A 48 14.81 -1.15 15.37
C VAL A 48 15.73 0.07 15.43
N GLY A 49 16.62 0.19 14.44
CA GLY A 49 17.44 1.37 14.26
C GLY A 49 16.59 2.55 13.75
N GLY A 50 16.27 3.48 14.65
CA GLY A 50 15.70 4.80 14.34
C GLY A 50 16.11 5.79 15.42
N GLY A 51 17.03 6.70 15.10
CA GLY A 51 17.55 7.68 16.04
C GLY A 51 16.60 8.84 16.35
N GLY A 52 16.73 9.40 17.55
CA GLY A 52 16.13 10.65 18.00
C GLY A 52 16.47 10.97 19.48
N SER A 53 17.29 12.00 19.68
CA SER A 53 17.87 12.59 20.90
C SER A 53 17.09 12.58 22.21
N SER A 54 17.81 12.48 23.36
CA SER A 54 18.07 13.57 24.35
C SER A 54 18.81 13.06 25.61
N GLY A 55 19.90 13.75 26.01
CA GLY A 55 20.21 14.03 27.43
C GLY A 55 21.19 13.14 28.23
N ASP A 56 22.36 13.72 28.51
CA ASP A 56 23.17 13.63 29.74
C ASP A 56 24.18 12.47 30.00
N GLY A 57 25.45 12.79 29.70
CA GLY A 57 26.49 12.97 30.74
C GLY A 57 27.28 11.76 31.25
N GLY A 58 28.57 11.66 30.89
CA GLY A 58 29.57 10.89 31.65
C GLY A 58 30.77 10.41 30.83
N GLY A 59 31.96 10.98 31.08
CA GLY A 59 33.16 10.83 30.25
C GLY A 59 33.92 9.51 30.33
N GLY A 60 34.82 9.31 29.35
CA GLY A 60 35.83 8.26 29.33
C GLY A 60 36.47 8.07 27.95
N SER A 61 37.61 8.73 27.68
CA SER A 61 38.41 8.59 26.46
C SER A 61 39.05 7.20 26.33
N THR A 62 39.07 6.62 25.12
CA THR A 62 40.29 6.27 24.35
C THR A 62 39.94 5.54 23.05
N GLY A 63 40.66 5.85 21.96
CA GLY A 63 40.85 4.93 20.82
C GLY A 63 40.13 5.31 19.53
N GLY A 64 40.80 6.13 18.71
CA GLY A 64 40.42 6.30 17.31
C GLY A 64 40.59 4.99 16.53
N GLY A 65 39.52 4.56 15.89
CA GLY A 65 39.51 3.49 14.88
C GLY A 65 38.47 3.86 13.84
N ALA A 66 38.92 4.04 12.61
CA ALA A 66 38.12 4.53 11.50
C ALA A 66 36.85 3.70 11.27
N SER A 67 35.73 4.40 11.08
CA SER A 67 34.46 3.87 10.61
C SER A 67 34.65 3.17 9.25
N SER A 68 34.63 1.83 9.26
CA SER A 68 34.60 1.00 8.04
C SER A 68 33.39 0.05 8.08
N GLY A 69 32.34 0.41 7.34
CA GLY A 69 31.30 -0.48 6.81
C GLY A 69 30.57 -1.40 7.80
N ASN A 70 29.36 -1.00 8.23
CA ASN A 70 28.44 -1.87 8.95
C ASN A 70 28.15 -3.17 8.17
N SER A 71 28.82 -4.28 8.52
CA SER A 71 28.41 -5.62 8.10
C SER A 71 27.41 -6.17 9.11
N SER A 72 26.14 -6.31 8.73
CA SER A 72 25.11 -6.91 9.58
C SER A 72 25.54 -8.32 10.02
N THR A 73 25.50 -8.60 11.33
CA THR A 73 25.84 -9.89 11.91
C THR A 73 24.59 -10.69 12.28
N CYS A 74 24.62 -11.98 11.99
CA CYS A 74 23.57 -12.97 12.25
C CYS A 74 24.05 -14.01 13.26
N THR A 75 23.13 -14.72 13.89
CA THR A 75 23.43 -15.72 14.92
C THR A 75 23.16 -17.12 14.40
N MET A 76 24.11 -18.03 14.60
CA MET A 76 24.02 -19.45 14.24
C MET A 76 24.20 -20.31 15.49
N HIS A 77 23.43 -21.39 15.64
CA HIS A 77 23.46 -22.31 16.77
C HIS A 77 24.08 -23.65 16.34
N PRO A 78 25.33 -23.97 16.73
CA PRO A 78 25.95 -25.20 16.31
C PRO A 78 25.16 -26.45 16.76
N VAL A 79 25.07 -27.44 15.86
CA VAL A 79 24.33 -28.71 16.08
C VAL A 79 25.05 -29.65 17.06
N VAL A 80 26.33 -29.40 17.33
CA VAL A 80 27.12 -30.12 18.35
C VAL A 80 27.09 -29.36 19.68
N SER A 81 27.18 -30.09 20.79
CA SER A 81 26.99 -29.68 22.20
C SER A 81 27.89 -28.57 22.76
N SER A 82 28.33 -27.62 21.95
CA SER A 82 28.83 -26.32 22.40
C SER A 82 27.65 -25.36 22.43
N SER A 83 27.16 -25.01 23.61
CA SER A 83 26.08 -24.04 23.84
C SER A 83 26.43 -22.59 23.47
N GLU A 84 27.43 -22.39 22.62
CA GLU A 84 27.94 -21.08 22.24
C GLU A 84 27.38 -20.69 20.87
N THR A 85 26.56 -19.65 20.85
CA THR A 85 26.05 -19.04 19.64
C THR A 85 27.20 -18.42 18.85
N LYS A 86 27.31 -18.80 17.57
CA LYS A 86 28.33 -18.24 16.69
C LYS A 86 27.76 -17.02 15.96
N THR A 87 28.46 -15.90 16.09
CA THR A 87 28.18 -14.72 15.27
C THR A 87 28.78 -14.92 13.88
N VAL A 88 27.96 -14.76 12.84
CA VAL A 88 28.34 -14.93 11.43
C VAL A 88 27.89 -13.72 10.60
N PRO A 89 28.51 -13.40 9.46
CA PRO A 89 27.98 -12.37 8.57
C PRO A 89 26.59 -12.75 8.08
N CYS A 90 25.63 -11.83 8.08
CA CYS A 90 24.32 -12.11 7.48
C CYS A 90 24.40 -12.31 5.96
N TYR A 91 25.43 -11.74 5.33
CA TYR A 91 25.71 -11.92 3.91
C TYR A 91 27.16 -12.26 3.68
N ARG A 92 27.38 -13.12 2.71
CA ARG A 92 28.67 -13.53 2.19
C ARG A 92 28.61 -13.51 0.67
N SER A 93 29.54 -12.83 0.02
CA SER A 93 29.56 -12.75 -1.44
C SER A 93 29.71 -14.12 -2.11
N ASP A 94 30.37 -15.06 -1.43
CA ASP A 94 30.60 -16.42 -1.91
C ASP A 94 29.44 -17.38 -1.61
N LEU A 95 28.67 -17.16 -0.54
CA LEU A 95 27.63 -18.10 -0.09
C LEU A 95 26.19 -17.55 -0.14
N GLY A 96 26.03 -16.25 -0.36
CA GLY A 96 24.73 -15.58 -0.31
C GLY A 96 24.34 -15.17 1.11
N TRP A 97 23.04 -15.22 1.41
CA TRP A 97 22.47 -14.71 2.65
C TRP A 97 22.19 -15.81 3.66
N PHE A 98 22.47 -15.53 4.93
CA PHE A 98 22.22 -16.45 6.03
C PHE A 98 20.72 -16.54 6.34
N ASN A 99 20.18 -17.76 6.26
CA ASN A 99 18.82 -18.08 6.67
C ASN A 99 18.83 -18.61 8.12
N PRO A 100 18.26 -17.89 9.10
CA PRO A 100 18.26 -18.33 10.49
C PRO A 100 17.32 -19.50 10.77
N SER A 101 16.42 -19.86 9.84
CA SER A 101 15.50 -20.98 10.04
C SER A 101 16.15 -22.35 9.80
N ASP A 102 17.11 -22.42 8.87
CA ASP A 102 17.87 -23.65 8.58
C ASP A 102 19.37 -23.51 8.86
N GLU A 103 19.80 -22.32 9.26
CA GLU A 103 21.19 -21.97 9.56
C GLU A 103 22.16 -22.18 8.40
N CYS A 104 21.65 -22.05 7.17
CA CYS A 104 22.43 -22.15 5.95
C CYS A 104 22.49 -20.82 5.20
N TYR A 105 23.50 -20.66 4.36
CA TYR A 105 23.57 -19.55 3.43
C TYR A 105 22.88 -19.91 2.12
N TRP A 106 22.02 -19.03 1.62
CA TRP A 106 21.28 -19.19 0.38
C TRP A 106 21.76 -18.16 -0.63
N GLN A 107 22.30 -18.64 -1.76
CA GLN A 107 22.73 -17.80 -2.88
C GLN A 107 21.77 -17.98 -4.05
N LEU A 108 21.18 -16.90 -4.55
CA LEU A 108 20.38 -16.97 -5.77
C LEU A 108 21.26 -17.39 -6.95
N LEU A 109 20.86 -18.44 -7.68
CA LEU A 109 21.56 -18.79 -8.92
C LEU A 109 21.31 -17.70 -9.97
N ASN A 110 22.36 -17.14 -10.54
CA ASN A 110 22.26 -16.19 -11.63
C ASN A 110 23.25 -16.58 -12.76
N PRO A 111 22.77 -16.90 -13.97
CA PRO A 111 21.36 -16.94 -14.40
C PRO A 111 20.56 -18.09 -13.76
N GLN A 112 19.24 -17.95 -13.70
CA GLN A 112 18.36 -19.06 -13.30
C GLN A 112 18.43 -20.20 -14.32
N PRO A 113 18.48 -21.47 -13.86
CA PRO A 113 18.50 -22.63 -14.76
C PRO A 113 17.22 -22.72 -15.59
N LYS A 114 17.30 -23.39 -16.74
CA LYS A 114 16.12 -23.61 -17.61
C LYS A 114 15.28 -24.77 -17.07
N PRO A 115 13.96 -24.82 -17.35
CA PRO A 115 13.15 -26.00 -17.05
C PRO A 115 13.77 -27.26 -17.67
N GLY A 116 13.88 -28.34 -16.88
CA GLY A 116 14.51 -29.60 -17.29
C GLY A 116 16.04 -29.67 -17.12
N ASP A 117 16.68 -28.63 -16.59
CA ASP A 117 18.10 -28.65 -16.26
C ASP A 117 18.41 -29.72 -15.18
N PRO A 118 19.45 -30.57 -15.35
CA PRO A 118 19.86 -31.55 -14.34
C PRO A 118 20.11 -30.97 -12.94
N LEU A 119 20.45 -29.68 -12.84
CA LEU A 119 20.61 -28.98 -11.55
C LEU A 119 19.32 -28.92 -10.72
N LEU A 120 18.16 -29.15 -11.34
CA LEU A 120 16.85 -29.17 -10.68
C LEU A 120 16.52 -30.54 -10.04
N ILE A 121 17.33 -31.57 -10.29
CA ILE A 121 17.12 -32.88 -9.69
C ILE A 121 17.39 -32.80 -8.19
N GLY A 122 16.38 -33.11 -7.38
CA GLY A 122 16.49 -33.07 -5.91
C GLY A 122 16.36 -31.68 -5.28
N SER A 123 16.06 -30.63 -6.07
CA SER A 123 15.84 -29.28 -5.53
C SER A 123 14.40 -29.00 -5.09
N ASN A 124 13.52 -30.01 -5.11
CA ASN A 124 12.08 -29.89 -4.82
C ASN A 124 11.36 -28.82 -5.67
N THR A 125 11.83 -28.62 -6.91
CA THR A 125 11.22 -27.68 -7.86
C THR A 125 9.89 -28.21 -8.36
N PRO A 126 8.79 -27.42 -8.32
CA PRO A 126 7.51 -27.81 -8.90
C PRO A 126 7.61 -28.09 -10.41
N SER A 127 6.82 -29.04 -10.91
CA SER A 127 6.82 -29.42 -12.34
C SER A 127 6.41 -28.30 -13.29
N ASN A 128 5.63 -27.33 -12.81
CA ASN A 128 5.20 -26.13 -13.54
C ASN A 128 6.08 -24.91 -13.26
N TRP A 129 7.25 -25.09 -12.64
CA TRP A 129 8.15 -23.98 -12.36
C TRP A 129 8.69 -23.34 -13.64
N GLN A 130 8.72 -22.01 -13.64
CA GLN A 130 9.33 -21.17 -14.66
C GLN A 130 9.99 -19.98 -13.98
N PRO A 131 11.06 -19.40 -14.56
CA PRO A 131 11.60 -18.14 -14.08
C PRO A 131 10.49 -17.08 -13.92
N GLY A 132 10.28 -16.59 -12.69
CA GLY A 132 9.22 -15.64 -12.34
C GLY A 132 8.12 -16.19 -11.41
N ASN A 133 8.00 -17.51 -11.22
CA ASN A 133 7.05 -18.10 -10.26
C ASN A 133 7.73 -18.77 -9.03
N GLY A 134 8.90 -18.24 -8.66
CA GLY A 134 9.82 -18.77 -7.65
C GLY A 134 11.23 -18.82 -8.21
N ALA A 135 12.22 -19.11 -7.36
CA ALA A 135 13.62 -19.11 -7.76
C ALA A 135 14.40 -20.31 -7.20
N ILE A 136 15.50 -20.64 -7.88
CA ILE A 136 16.46 -21.67 -7.51
C ILE A 136 17.66 -21.01 -6.83
N TYR A 137 18.06 -21.61 -5.71
CA TYR A 137 19.14 -21.15 -4.85
C TYR A 137 20.17 -22.27 -4.65
N ASN A 138 21.44 -21.88 -4.48
CA ASN A 138 22.51 -22.73 -4.01
C ASN A 138 22.59 -22.55 -2.50
N VAL A 139 22.29 -23.61 -1.76
CA VAL A 139 22.26 -23.59 -0.29
C VAL A 139 23.54 -24.20 0.24
N THR A 140 24.28 -23.44 1.05
CA THR A 140 25.52 -23.89 1.69
C THR A 140 25.39 -23.80 3.20
N CYS A 141 25.40 -24.95 3.86
CA CYS A 141 25.31 -25.05 5.32
C CYS A 141 26.72 -25.13 5.90
N THR A 142 27.11 -24.15 6.72
CA THR A 142 28.47 -24.05 7.28
C THR A 142 28.58 -24.57 8.71
N ALA A 143 27.46 -24.96 9.33
CA ALA A 143 27.46 -25.52 10.67
C ALA A 143 28.08 -26.93 10.70
N ASN A 144 28.85 -27.23 11.75
CA ASN A 144 29.47 -28.54 11.94
C ASN A 144 28.39 -29.61 12.11
N GLY A 145 28.43 -30.64 11.27
CA GLY A 145 27.43 -31.72 11.22
C GLY A 145 26.27 -31.45 10.25
N ALA A 146 26.14 -30.23 9.72
CA ALA A 146 25.10 -29.85 8.77
C ALA A 146 25.61 -29.68 7.33
N GLN A 147 26.90 -29.93 7.05
CA GLN A 147 27.51 -29.64 5.75
C GLN A 147 26.84 -30.38 4.58
N LEU A 148 26.24 -31.54 4.84
CA LEU A 148 25.53 -32.33 3.84
C LEU A 148 24.08 -31.88 3.61
N ALA A 149 23.56 -30.93 4.40
CA ALA A 149 22.20 -30.43 4.26
C ALA A 149 22.03 -29.39 3.13
N GLY A 150 23.15 -28.95 2.52
CA GLY A 150 23.15 -28.00 1.42
C GLY A 150 22.71 -28.56 0.07
N GLY A 151 23.03 -27.82 -1.00
CA GLY A 151 22.71 -28.14 -2.38
C GLY A 151 21.66 -27.21 -2.99
N THR A 152 21.21 -27.55 -4.19
CA THR A 152 20.23 -26.74 -4.93
C THR A 152 18.84 -26.85 -4.28
N ARG A 153 18.14 -25.73 -4.09
CA ARG A 153 16.77 -25.69 -3.55
C ARG A 153 15.91 -24.69 -4.31
N TRP A 154 14.67 -25.07 -4.55
CA TRP A 154 13.64 -24.16 -5.01
C TRP A 154 12.94 -23.49 -3.82
N SER A 155 12.62 -22.21 -3.97
CA SER A 155 11.69 -21.54 -3.06
C SER A 155 10.81 -20.54 -3.82
N LYS A 156 9.52 -20.52 -3.50
CA LYS A 156 8.56 -19.56 -4.06
C LYS A 156 8.87 -18.13 -3.63
N ASN A 157 9.21 -17.96 -2.36
CA ASN A 157 9.60 -16.69 -1.75
C ASN A 157 11.07 -16.77 -1.33
N PRO A 158 11.81 -15.66 -1.26
CA PRO A 158 13.12 -15.66 -0.63
C PRO A 158 13.05 -16.31 0.76
N PRO A 159 14.03 -17.17 1.13
CA PRO A 159 14.09 -17.76 2.46
C PRO A 159 14.05 -16.69 3.56
N PRO A 160 13.51 -17.01 4.74
CA PRO A 160 13.68 -16.15 5.91
C PRO A 160 15.17 -15.80 6.09
N GLY A 161 15.50 -14.55 6.36
CA GLY A 161 16.90 -14.12 6.46
C GLY A 161 17.65 -13.97 5.15
N TYR A 162 17.10 -14.36 3.99
CA TYR A 162 17.64 -13.92 2.70
C TYR A 162 17.54 -12.39 2.62
N GLY A 163 18.66 -11.74 2.91
CA GLY A 163 18.73 -10.30 3.12
C GLY A 163 18.74 -9.83 4.58
N GLY A 164 18.24 -10.61 5.54
CA GLY A 164 17.71 -10.02 6.78
C GLY A 164 16.69 -8.90 6.50
N GLY A 165 16.16 -8.85 5.27
CA GLY A 165 15.43 -7.73 4.71
C GLY A 165 13.93 -7.95 4.70
N PRO A 166 13.14 -6.89 4.58
CA PRO A 166 11.68 -6.97 4.53
C PRO A 166 11.21 -7.79 3.32
N ASP A 167 10.07 -8.47 3.48
CA ASP A 167 9.30 -9.08 2.38
C ASP A 167 9.21 -8.10 1.19
N PRO A 168 9.50 -8.52 -0.07
CA PRO A 168 9.40 -7.64 -1.23
C PRO A 168 8.04 -6.94 -1.37
N ALA A 169 6.95 -7.54 -0.90
CA ALA A 169 5.64 -6.89 -0.85
C ALA A 169 5.63 -5.72 0.16
N VAL A 170 6.31 -5.84 1.29
CA VAL A 170 6.51 -4.76 2.28
C VAL A 170 7.41 -3.67 1.71
N LEU A 171 8.49 -4.06 1.00
CA LEU A 171 9.36 -3.10 0.31
C LEU A 171 8.59 -2.35 -0.79
N ALA A 172 7.70 -3.01 -1.54
CA ALA A 172 6.83 -2.38 -2.52
C ALA A 172 5.90 -1.33 -1.89
N GLN A 173 5.33 -1.60 -0.71
CA GLN A 173 4.55 -0.59 0.01
C GLN A 173 5.39 0.62 0.43
N GLN A 174 6.66 0.43 0.79
CA GLN A 174 7.57 1.53 1.09
C GLN A 174 7.87 2.37 -0.16
N VAL A 175 8.10 1.73 -1.31
CA VAL A 175 8.28 2.43 -2.59
C VAL A 175 7.05 3.28 -2.93
N VAL A 176 5.84 2.75 -2.76
CA VAL A 176 4.58 3.50 -3.01
C VAL A 176 4.51 4.77 -2.16
N LYS A 177 4.95 4.72 -0.89
CA LYS A 177 4.97 5.89 0.00
C LYS A 177 5.96 6.96 -0.48
N GLN A 178 7.06 6.56 -1.10
CA GLN A 178 8.10 7.47 -1.61
C GLN A 178 7.72 8.13 -2.95
N MET A 179 6.78 7.55 -3.72
CA MET A 179 6.34 8.10 -5.01
C MET A 179 5.60 9.44 -4.91
N GLY A 180 5.16 9.85 -3.71
CA GLY A 180 4.46 11.11 -3.52
C GLY A 180 3.13 11.20 -4.28
N LEU A 181 2.41 10.09 -4.45
CA LEU A 181 1.14 10.04 -5.17
C LEU A 181 0.10 10.98 -4.52
N ARG A 182 -0.50 11.84 -5.34
CA ARG A 182 -1.52 12.82 -4.97
C ARG A 182 -2.87 12.50 -5.61
N GLY A 183 -3.92 13.18 -5.15
CA GLY A 183 -5.20 13.20 -5.86
C GLY A 183 -5.09 14.07 -7.11
N ALA A 184 -6.17 14.15 -7.87
CA ALA A 184 -6.24 15.03 -9.03
C ALA A 184 -5.91 16.48 -8.65
N ASP A 185 -5.08 17.15 -9.44
CA ASP A 185 -4.99 18.60 -9.47
C ASP A 185 -6.22 19.14 -10.21
N VAL A 186 -7.31 19.29 -9.46
CA VAL A 186 -8.65 19.54 -9.98
C VAL A 186 -8.67 20.75 -10.91
N GLY A 187 -8.98 20.49 -12.17
CA GLY A 187 -9.47 21.45 -13.13
C GLY A 187 -10.99 21.35 -13.22
N ILE A 188 -11.67 22.48 -13.13
CA ILE A 188 -13.12 22.56 -13.25
C ILE A 188 -13.52 23.83 -14.00
N ALA A 189 -14.52 23.71 -14.88
CA ALA A 189 -15.18 24.84 -15.52
C ALA A 189 -16.69 24.74 -15.26
N PRO A 190 -17.32 25.77 -14.68
CA PRO A 190 -16.73 27.04 -14.23
C PRO A 190 -15.77 26.85 -13.05
N LYS A 191 -14.72 27.69 -13.00
CA LYS A 191 -13.73 27.66 -11.92
C LYS A 191 -14.34 28.12 -10.59
N PRO A 192 -13.76 27.74 -9.43
CA PRO A 192 -14.20 28.27 -8.15
C PRO A 192 -14.18 29.80 -8.14
N GLY A 193 -15.22 30.41 -7.56
CA GLY A 193 -15.46 31.86 -7.59
C GLY A 193 -16.18 32.37 -8.85
N SER A 194 -16.49 31.49 -9.80
CA SER A 194 -17.41 31.75 -10.91
C SER A 194 -18.68 30.93 -10.75
N THR A 195 -19.77 31.38 -11.37
CA THR A 195 -21.09 30.75 -11.25
C THR A 195 -21.47 30.08 -12.56
N GLY A 196 -21.72 28.78 -12.49
CA GLY A 196 -22.38 28.02 -13.56
C GLY A 196 -23.88 28.21 -13.52
N LEU A 197 -24.57 27.68 -14.53
CA LEU A 197 -26.03 27.74 -14.58
C LEU A 197 -26.60 26.33 -14.60
N VAL A 198 -27.75 26.15 -13.94
CA VAL A 198 -28.57 24.95 -14.06
C VAL A 198 -28.78 24.63 -15.54
N GLY A 199 -28.60 23.36 -15.91
CA GLY A 199 -28.74 22.89 -17.29
C GLY A 199 -27.54 23.15 -18.20
N LEU A 200 -26.51 23.89 -17.77
CA LEU A 200 -25.25 24.03 -18.50
C LEU A 200 -24.19 23.02 -18.01
N PRO A 201 -23.30 22.54 -18.91
CA PRO A 201 -22.31 21.54 -18.56
C PRO A 201 -21.19 22.11 -17.70
N VAL A 202 -20.88 21.38 -16.63
CA VAL A 202 -19.67 21.54 -15.83
C VAL A 202 -18.63 20.55 -16.34
N TRP A 203 -17.44 21.04 -16.66
CA TRP A 203 -16.32 20.23 -17.13
C TRP A 203 -15.38 19.91 -15.98
N LEU A 204 -14.82 18.70 -15.98
CA LEU A 204 -13.94 18.19 -14.93
C LEU A 204 -12.69 17.58 -15.56
N TRP A 205 -11.51 17.89 -15.04
CA TRP A 205 -10.27 17.26 -15.46
C TRP A 205 -9.21 17.27 -14.35
N ASP A 206 -8.19 16.45 -14.49
CA ASP A 206 -6.92 16.52 -13.77
C ASP A 206 -5.92 17.33 -14.60
N ARG A 207 -5.26 18.30 -13.99
CA ARG A 207 -4.09 18.96 -14.56
C ARG A 207 -2.89 18.02 -14.41
N THR A 208 -2.81 17.08 -15.35
CA THR A 208 -1.95 15.91 -15.25
C THR A 208 -0.49 16.22 -14.95
N SER A 209 0.06 15.49 -13.98
CA SER A 209 1.48 15.41 -13.66
C SER A 209 1.86 13.95 -13.37
N PRO A 210 3.16 13.60 -13.27
CA PRO A 210 3.58 12.27 -12.84
C PRO A 210 2.94 11.84 -11.50
N THR A 211 2.69 12.79 -10.59
CA THR A 211 2.15 12.50 -9.25
C THR A 211 0.63 12.64 -9.12
N THR A 212 -0.10 13.13 -10.13
CA THR A 212 -1.57 13.30 -10.09
C THR A 212 -2.30 12.35 -11.05
N TRP A 213 -1.65 11.95 -12.15
CA TRP A 213 -2.18 10.99 -13.13
C TRP A 213 -1.22 9.83 -13.44
N GLY A 214 0.08 10.12 -13.44
CA GLY A 214 1.12 9.16 -13.81
C GLY A 214 1.36 9.03 -15.32
N PRO A 215 2.33 8.19 -15.71
CA PRO A 215 3.04 7.26 -14.84
C PRO A 215 4.12 7.94 -13.97
N VAL A 216 4.39 7.35 -12.81
CA VAL A 216 5.57 7.64 -11.98
C VAL A 216 6.17 6.32 -11.51
N SER A 217 7.50 6.22 -11.55
CA SER A 217 8.22 5.04 -11.11
C SER A 217 9.19 5.38 -9.99
N ALA A 218 9.35 4.45 -9.06
CA ALA A 218 10.34 4.53 -8.00
C ALA A 218 10.86 3.13 -7.69
N SER A 219 12.03 3.06 -7.06
CA SER A 219 12.63 1.81 -6.62
C SER A 219 13.19 1.97 -5.23
N ALA A 220 13.17 0.88 -4.46
CA ALA A 220 13.90 0.78 -3.20
C ALA A 220 14.65 -0.54 -3.16
N SER A 221 15.82 -0.48 -2.55
CA SER A 221 16.67 -1.64 -2.34
C SER A 221 16.87 -1.84 -0.86
N ALA A 222 16.62 -3.05 -0.40
CA ALA A 222 16.98 -3.47 0.94
C ALA A 222 17.64 -4.83 0.81
N ALA A 223 18.82 -4.98 1.43
CA ALA A 223 19.37 -6.30 1.66
C ALA A 223 19.56 -7.15 0.38
N GLY A 224 20.01 -6.51 -0.70
CA GLY A 224 20.24 -7.17 -2.00
C GLY A 224 18.98 -7.45 -2.82
N ILE A 225 17.79 -7.14 -2.31
CA ILE A 225 16.53 -7.16 -3.05
C ILE A 225 16.23 -5.73 -3.52
N THR A 226 15.94 -5.56 -4.80
CA THR A 226 15.45 -4.30 -5.36
C THR A 226 14.03 -4.49 -5.84
N VAL A 227 13.12 -3.65 -5.37
CA VAL A 227 11.76 -3.55 -5.89
C VAL A 227 11.66 -2.29 -6.73
N THR A 228 11.11 -2.43 -7.94
CA THR A 228 10.76 -1.32 -8.83
C THR A 228 9.25 -1.32 -9.00
N ALA A 229 8.63 -0.17 -8.78
CA ALA A 229 7.19 0.01 -8.88
C ALA A 229 6.86 1.17 -9.81
N THR A 230 5.76 1.04 -10.55
CA THR A 230 5.24 2.05 -11.47
C THR A 230 3.76 2.27 -11.20
N ALA A 231 3.39 3.50 -10.88
CA ALA A 231 2.04 3.91 -10.53
C ALA A 231 1.37 4.69 -11.66
N LYS A 232 0.08 4.44 -11.90
CA LYS A 232 -0.76 5.21 -12.82
C LYS A 232 -2.21 5.24 -12.31
N VAL A 233 -2.90 6.37 -12.50
CA VAL A 233 -4.34 6.47 -12.23
C VAL A 233 -5.13 5.67 -13.26
N THR A 234 -6.11 4.91 -12.80
CA THR A 234 -7.03 4.15 -13.65
C THR A 234 -8.38 4.84 -13.82
N GLN A 235 -8.81 5.61 -12.83
CA GLN A 235 -10.06 6.39 -12.86
C GLN A 235 -10.07 7.47 -11.78
N ILE A 236 -10.92 8.48 -11.96
CA ILE A 236 -11.32 9.45 -10.95
C ILE A 236 -12.83 9.40 -10.79
N VAL A 237 -13.28 9.21 -9.54
CA VAL A 237 -14.71 9.30 -9.18
C VAL A 237 -14.96 10.67 -8.54
N TRP A 238 -15.87 11.44 -9.12
CA TRP A 238 -16.25 12.77 -8.66
C TRP A 238 -17.61 12.69 -7.95
N SER A 239 -17.66 13.03 -6.67
CA SER A 239 -18.91 13.33 -5.98
C SER A 239 -19.24 14.80 -6.19
N MET A 240 -20.43 15.07 -6.74
CA MET A 240 -20.79 16.39 -7.25
C MET A 240 -21.50 17.30 -6.22
N GLY A 241 -21.75 16.80 -5.01
CA GLY A 241 -22.39 17.56 -3.94
C GLY A 241 -23.92 17.71 -4.05
N ASP A 242 -24.52 17.33 -5.17
CA ASP A 242 -25.98 17.29 -5.42
C ASP A 242 -26.58 15.89 -5.23
N GLY A 243 -25.81 14.96 -4.66
CA GLY A 243 -26.17 13.54 -4.51
C GLY A 243 -25.77 12.66 -5.70
N SER A 244 -25.29 13.25 -6.81
CA SER A 244 -24.79 12.50 -7.96
C SER A 244 -23.28 12.23 -7.88
N SER A 245 -22.80 11.29 -8.71
CA SER A 245 -21.37 11.04 -8.91
C SER A 245 -21.06 10.72 -10.36
N VAL A 246 -19.87 11.12 -10.81
CA VAL A 246 -19.37 10.90 -12.18
C VAL A 246 -18.06 10.13 -12.12
N THR A 247 -17.96 9.02 -12.86
CA THR A 247 -16.72 8.24 -12.97
C THR A 247 -16.05 8.52 -14.30
N CYS A 248 -14.84 9.07 -14.27
CA CYS A 248 -14.04 9.36 -15.44
C CYS A 248 -12.85 8.41 -15.51
N SER A 249 -12.72 7.68 -16.62
CA SER A 249 -11.59 6.77 -16.90
C SER A 249 -10.40 7.47 -17.58
N THR A 250 -10.60 8.70 -18.05
CA THR A 250 -9.54 9.59 -18.56
C THR A 250 -9.19 10.65 -17.52
N ALA A 251 -8.11 11.40 -17.78
CA ALA A 251 -7.79 12.57 -16.99
C ALA A 251 -8.81 13.71 -17.18
N GLY A 252 -9.77 13.59 -18.10
CA GLY A 252 -10.63 14.68 -18.53
C GLY A 252 -9.95 15.60 -19.54
N THR A 253 -10.75 16.24 -20.38
CA THR A 253 -10.30 17.24 -21.34
C THR A 253 -10.34 18.63 -20.72
N PRO A 254 -9.22 19.39 -20.66
CA PRO A 254 -9.24 20.76 -20.18
C PRO A 254 -10.18 21.66 -20.98
N TYR A 255 -11.02 22.42 -20.28
CA TYR A 255 -11.94 23.35 -20.93
C TYR A 255 -11.21 24.50 -21.64
N GLN A 256 -11.70 24.87 -22.82
CA GLN A 256 -11.31 26.06 -23.56
C GLN A 256 -12.55 26.88 -23.88
N ALA A 257 -12.42 28.21 -23.86
CA ALA A 257 -13.55 29.13 -24.12
C ALA A 257 -14.22 28.89 -25.49
N SER A 258 -13.46 28.39 -26.48
CA SER A 258 -13.97 28.02 -27.80
C SER A 258 -15.02 26.90 -27.77
N TYR A 259 -15.11 26.12 -26.68
CA TYR A 259 -16.13 25.08 -26.52
C TYR A 259 -17.50 25.64 -26.10
N GLY A 260 -17.55 26.86 -25.54
CA GLY A 260 -18.79 27.50 -25.12
C GLY A 260 -19.63 26.59 -24.22
N ASN A 261 -20.87 26.32 -24.63
CA ASN A 261 -21.86 25.51 -23.88
C ASN A 261 -21.85 24.02 -24.26
N ARG A 262 -20.85 23.54 -25.00
CA ARG A 262 -20.77 22.10 -25.35
C ARG A 262 -20.45 21.27 -24.10
N PRO A 263 -20.98 20.05 -23.98
CA PRO A 263 -20.59 19.13 -22.92
C PRO A 263 -19.14 18.68 -23.10
N SER A 264 -18.49 18.31 -21.99
CA SER A 264 -17.18 17.68 -22.02
C SER A 264 -17.23 16.38 -22.83
N PRO A 265 -16.23 16.10 -23.69
CA PRO A 265 -16.21 14.88 -24.48
C PRO A 265 -15.98 13.62 -23.64
N ASP A 266 -15.42 13.75 -22.43
CA ASP A 266 -14.97 12.61 -21.62
C ASP A 266 -15.32 12.69 -20.13
N CYS A 267 -15.35 13.89 -19.53
CA CYS A 267 -15.57 14.04 -18.09
C CYS A 267 -16.29 15.36 -17.76
N GLY A 268 -17.55 15.25 -17.35
CA GLY A 268 -18.37 16.41 -16.98
C GLY A 268 -19.71 16.02 -16.35
N HIS A 269 -20.43 17.02 -15.85
CA HIS A 269 -21.71 16.87 -15.15
C HIS A 269 -22.68 18.00 -15.53
N ILE A 270 -23.99 17.76 -15.41
CA ILE A 270 -25.01 18.81 -15.56
C ILE A 270 -25.87 18.84 -14.29
N TYR A 271 -25.81 19.97 -13.58
CA TYR A 271 -26.64 20.20 -12.41
C TYR A 271 -28.08 20.53 -12.80
N GLN A 272 -29.02 19.90 -12.10
CA GLN A 272 -30.47 20.12 -12.27
C GLN A 272 -31.04 21.13 -11.27
N GLN A 273 -30.26 21.52 -10.25
CA GLN A 273 -30.70 22.39 -9.17
C GLN A 273 -29.63 23.43 -8.85
N THR A 274 -30.09 24.58 -8.33
CA THR A 274 -29.22 25.66 -7.86
C THR A 274 -28.49 25.27 -6.57
N SER A 275 -27.26 25.75 -6.40
CA SER A 275 -26.49 25.59 -5.16
C SER A 275 -26.85 26.64 -4.09
N ALA A 276 -27.79 27.55 -4.36
CA ALA A 276 -28.14 28.64 -3.43
C ALA A 276 -28.63 28.15 -2.05
N GLY A 277 -29.23 26.96 -1.96
CA GLY A 277 -29.66 26.34 -0.71
C GLY A 277 -28.55 25.58 0.03
N GLN A 278 -27.36 25.46 -0.56
CA GLN A 278 -26.21 24.79 0.07
C GLN A 278 -25.44 25.74 0.97
N SER A 279 -24.69 25.18 1.91
CA SER A 279 -23.76 25.97 2.74
C SER A 279 -22.77 26.73 1.85
N GLY A 280 -22.67 28.05 2.07
CA GLY A 280 -21.82 28.92 1.25
C GLY A 280 -22.30 29.14 -0.19
N GLY A 281 -23.51 28.68 -0.54
CA GLY A 281 -24.08 28.84 -1.89
C GLY A 281 -23.37 28.01 -2.97
N VAL A 282 -22.69 26.93 -2.60
CA VAL A 282 -21.85 26.09 -3.48
C VAL A 282 -22.10 24.61 -3.24
N PHE A 283 -21.96 23.80 -4.29
CA PHE A 283 -21.85 22.35 -4.13
C PHE A 283 -20.40 21.97 -3.78
N PRO A 284 -20.16 21.21 -2.69
CA PRO A 284 -18.84 20.67 -2.40
C PRO A 284 -18.54 19.50 -3.34
N LEU A 285 -17.37 19.53 -3.97
CA LEU A 285 -16.91 18.46 -4.86
C LEU A 285 -15.77 17.68 -4.22
N GLN A 286 -15.81 16.36 -4.38
CA GLN A 286 -14.73 15.46 -3.99
C GLN A 286 -14.32 14.60 -5.18
N ALA A 287 -13.03 14.58 -5.49
CA ALA A 287 -12.43 13.74 -6.52
C ALA A 287 -11.60 12.63 -5.87
N VAL A 288 -11.93 11.37 -6.15
CA VAL A 288 -11.20 10.20 -5.66
C VAL A 288 -10.46 9.54 -6.82
N SER A 289 -9.15 9.76 -6.88
CA SER A 289 -8.24 9.15 -7.87
C SER A 289 -7.86 7.74 -7.42
N THR A 290 -8.15 6.73 -8.24
CA THR A 290 -7.71 5.35 -8.01
C THR A 290 -6.38 5.11 -8.72
N TRP A 291 -5.34 4.83 -7.94
CA TRP A 291 -4.01 4.48 -8.43
C TRP A 291 -3.82 2.97 -8.48
N SER A 292 -3.34 2.48 -9.61
CA SER A 292 -2.81 1.13 -9.76
C SER A 292 -1.29 1.19 -9.81
N VAL A 293 -0.63 0.47 -8.90
CA VAL A 293 0.83 0.41 -8.82
C VAL A 293 1.30 -1.01 -9.09
N ALA A 294 1.84 -1.24 -10.29
CA ALA A 294 2.47 -2.52 -10.63
C ALA A 294 3.92 -2.51 -10.15
N TRP A 295 4.38 -3.60 -9.55
CA TRP A 295 5.74 -3.72 -9.05
C TRP A 295 6.37 -5.08 -9.36
N THR A 296 7.69 -5.08 -9.48
CA THR A 296 8.53 -6.25 -9.69
C THR A 296 9.73 -6.21 -8.75
N ALA A 297 10.19 -7.38 -8.32
CA ALA A 297 11.38 -7.54 -7.50
C ALA A 297 12.47 -8.28 -8.28
N THR A 298 13.74 -8.03 -7.94
CA THR A 298 14.89 -8.80 -8.49
C THR A 298 14.84 -10.29 -8.16
N THR A 299 14.02 -10.69 -7.19
CA THR A 299 13.72 -12.09 -6.84
C THR A 299 12.75 -12.77 -7.82
N GLY A 300 12.20 -12.03 -8.79
CA GLY A 300 11.21 -12.50 -9.74
C GLY A 300 9.75 -12.37 -9.28
N GLN A 301 9.53 -11.99 -8.02
CA GLN A 301 8.18 -11.71 -7.51
C GLN A 301 7.59 -10.44 -8.13
N THR A 302 6.29 -10.43 -8.33
CA THR A 302 5.55 -9.29 -8.91
C THR A 302 4.22 -9.11 -8.22
N GLY A 303 3.63 -7.92 -8.30
CA GLY A 303 2.29 -7.68 -7.81
C GLY A 303 1.72 -6.34 -8.21
N THR A 304 0.50 -6.08 -7.75
CA THR A 304 -0.19 -4.80 -7.93
C THR A 304 -0.72 -4.30 -6.59
N ILE A 305 -0.52 -3.02 -6.30
CA ILE A 305 -1.07 -2.33 -5.13
C ILE A 305 -2.08 -1.29 -5.63
N THR A 306 -3.31 -1.36 -5.13
CA THR A 306 -4.33 -0.34 -5.38
C THR A 306 -4.38 0.63 -4.20
N THR A 307 -4.37 1.93 -4.48
CA THR A 307 -4.52 2.95 -3.45
C THR A 307 -5.34 4.12 -3.97
N ILE A 308 -5.98 4.89 -3.09
CA ILE A 308 -6.80 6.04 -3.48
C ILE A 308 -6.20 7.33 -2.95
N ARG A 309 -6.43 8.44 -3.67
CA ARG A 309 -6.09 9.78 -3.22
C ARG A 309 -7.27 10.71 -3.46
N THR A 310 -7.49 11.62 -2.53
CA THR A 310 -8.66 12.50 -2.54
C THR A 310 -8.23 13.95 -2.73
N SER A 311 -8.95 14.66 -3.58
CA SER A 311 -8.87 16.12 -3.74
C SER A 311 -10.26 16.72 -3.56
N ASN A 312 -10.35 17.95 -3.08
CA ASN A 312 -11.62 18.65 -2.92
C ASN A 312 -11.66 19.91 -3.80
N SER A 313 -12.86 20.29 -4.20
CA SER A 313 -13.14 21.53 -4.92
C SER A 313 -14.58 21.97 -4.61
N GLN A 314 -15.07 22.98 -5.31
CA GLN A 314 -16.43 23.48 -5.18
C GLN A 314 -16.89 24.17 -6.46
N VAL A 315 -18.21 24.23 -6.66
CA VAL A 315 -18.81 24.93 -7.78
C VAL A 315 -20.09 25.65 -7.35
N ALA A 316 -20.26 26.90 -7.79
CA ALA A 316 -21.51 27.65 -7.63
C ALA A 316 -22.38 27.42 -8.87
N ILE A 317 -23.66 27.09 -8.67
CA ILE A 317 -24.64 26.88 -9.72
C ILE A 317 -25.84 27.78 -9.46
N GLY A 318 -26.02 28.79 -10.31
CA GLY A 318 -27.18 29.68 -10.29
C GLY A 318 -28.30 29.20 -11.22
N GLN A 319 -29.44 29.85 -11.13
CA GLN A 319 -30.54 29.70 -12.07
C GLN A 319 -30.76 31.04 -12.79
N LEU A 320 -30.98 31.01 -14.10
CA LEU A 320 -31.36 32.20 -14.85
C LEU A 320 -32.84 32.49 -14.54
N GLN A 321 -33.12 33.61 -13.90
CA GLN A 321 -34.49 34.10 -13.75
C GLN A 321 -34.75 35.17 -14.80
N VAL A 322 -35.66 34.89 -15.73
CA VAL A 322 -36.18 35.91 -16.64
C VAL A 322 -37.33 36.61 -15.91
N LEU A 323 -37.10 37.87 -15.52
CA LEU A 323 -38.18 38.75 -15.10
C LEU A 323 -38.85 39.27 -16.38
N ASN A 324 -40.00 38.70 -16.74
CA ASN A 324 -40.85 39.33 -17.74
C ASN A 324 -41.43 40.60 -17.10
N GLN A 325 -40.93 41.76 -17.53
CA GLN A 325 -41.53 43.07 -17.26
C GLN A 325 -42.65 43.34 -18.27
#